data_AF-A0A077L4S1-F1
#
_entry.id   AF-A0A077L4S1-F1
#
_cell.length_a   1.000
_cell.length_b   1.000
_cell.length_c   1.000
_cell.angle_alpha   90.00
_cell.angle_beta   90.00
_cell.angle_gamma   90.00
#
_symmetry.space_group_name_H-M   'P 1'
#
loop_
_entity.id
_entity.type
_entity.pdbx_description
1 polymer ?
#
loop_
_entity_poly.entity_id
_entity_poly.type
_entity_poly.pdbx_seq_one_letter_code
_entity_poly.pdbx_strand_id
1 'polypeptide(L)'
;MRWIMNNIVNISNLGNDINGNQENGSFKYVAYVLLTLILMFIVAYIAWKATKKKREKRKMEKIENKKANETLMLYYEFILTYKLIIDFTQKEFQKFENKETNYKMGQIKSGAKKLLIKLITRDDFAFSFQNDEKYAEFVRNAELLTLTQPNLWNKKIANVLTFFENQFNSIPKEKFNEKLELITIDTIRKQFYEK
;
A
#
# COMPACT_ATOMS: atom_id res chain seq x y z
N MET A 1 92.36 -38.25 73.49
CA MET A 1 92.98 -39.00 72.36
C MET A 1 91.85 -39.68 71.64
N ARG A 2 91.52 -39.23 70.41
CA ARG A 2 91.85 -39.93 69.15
C ARG A 2 91.18 -41.30 69.09
N TRP A 3 90.39 -41.68 68.09
CA TRP A 3 90.06 -41.13 66.77
C TRP A 3 89.04 -42.17 66.23
N ILE A 4 87.87 -41.79 65.71
CA ILE A 4 87.53 -41.83 64.26
C ILE A 4 87.33 -43.28 63.71
N MET A 5 86.30 -43.67 62.94
CA MET A 5 85.68 -43.13 61.72
C MET A 5 84.33 -43.87 61.53
N ASN A 6 83.21 -43.20 61.26
CA ASN A 6 82.62 -42.91 59.93
C ASN A 6 82.36 -44.11 59.00
N ASN A 7 81.08 -44.31 58.65
CA ASN A 7 80.55 -44.30 57.27
C ASN A 7 79.01 -44.43 57.34
N ILE A 8 78.21 -43.38 57.14
CA ILE A 8 77.77 -42.78 55.86
C ILE A 8 77.03 -43.78 54.94
N VAL A 9 75.70 -43.66 54.93
CA VAL A 9 74.78 -43.58 53.77
C VAL A 9 73.54 -42.86 54.32
N ASN A 10 73.27 -41.56 54.12
CA ASN A 10 73.04 -40.78 52.90
C ASN A 10 71.96 -41.39 51.98
N ILE A 11 70.69 -41.19 52.34
CA ILE A 11 69.60 -41.19 51.36
C ILE A 11 69.04 -39.77 51.32
N SER A 12 69.42 -39.14 50.22
CA SER A 12 69.10 -37.83 49.71
C SER A 12 67.61 -37.53 49.62
N ASN A 13 67.31 -36.24 49.83
CA ASN A 13 66.29 -35.49 49.10
C ASN A 13 66.09 -36.02 47.66
N LEU A 14 64.92 -36.60 47.44
CA LEU A 14 64.20 -36.63 46.16
C LEU A 14 62.79 -36.17 46.59
N GLY A 15 62.41 -34.91 46.41
CA GLY A 15 62.22 -34.34 45.09
C GLY A 15 60.85 -34.76 44.57
N ASN A 16 59.80 -34.08 45.04
CA ASN A 16 58.78 -33.48 44.19
C ASN A 16 57.76 -32.71 45.05
N ASP A 17 57.95 -31.40 45.10
CA ASP A 17 56.84 -30.48 44.85
C ASP A 17 56.11 -30.89 43.56
N ILE A 18 54.87 -30.40 43.38
CA ILE A 18 53.92 -30.63 42.26
C ILE A 18 52.86 -31.68 42.66
N ASN A 19 51.67 -31.31 43.15
CA ASN A 19 50.70 -30.48 42.44
C ASN A 19 49.82 -29.67 43.38
N GLY A 20 49.99 -28.35 43.32
CA GLY A 20 48.89 -27.44 43.60
C GLY A 20 47.82 -27.55 42.51
N ASN A 21 46.56 -27.37 42.91
CA ASN A 21 45.50 -26.74 42.13
C ASN A 21 45.54 -26.98 40.60
N GLN A 22 45.16 -28.18 40.16
CA GLN A 22 44.89 -28.43 38.74
C GLN A 22 43.48 -29.00 38.50
N GLU A 23 42.46 -28.46 39.16
CA GLU A 23 41.05 -28.69 38.76
C GLU A 23 40.26 -27.40 38.45
N ASN A 24 40.87 -26.23 38.63
CA ASN A 24 40.19 -24.95 38.41
C ASN A 24 40.49 -24.29 37.05
N GLY A 25 41.40 -24.86 36.26
CA GLY A 25 41.73 -24.36 34.92
C GLY A 25 40.70 -24.85 33.89
N SER A 26 40.61 -26.17 33.72
CA SER A 26 39.77 -26.82 32.70
C SER A 26 38.29 -26.45 32.79
N PHE A 27 37.74 -26.34 34.01
CA PHE A 27 36.34 -25.95 34.22
C PHE A 27 36.06 -24.50 33.81
N LYS A 28 37.01 -23.58 34.05
CA LYS A 28 36.91 -22.19 33.60
C LYS A 28 36.94 -22.11 32.08
N TYR A 29 37.86 -22.82 31.42
CA TYR A 29 37.94 -22.85 29.96
C TYR A 29 36.65 -23.41 29.33
N VAL A 30 36.09 -24.50 29.87
CA VAL A 30 34.82 -25.07 29.40
C VAL A 30 33.64 -24.09 29.57
N ALA A 31 33.56 -23.40 30.71
CA ALA A 31 32.52 -22.40 30.95
C ALA A 31 32.62 -21.19 29.98
N TYR A 32 33.84 -20.70 29.72
CA TYR A 32 34.05 -19.63 28.74
C TYR A 32 33.70 -20.06 27.32
N VAL A 33 34.05 -21.29 26.92
CA VAL A 33 33.69 -21.83 25.59
C VAL A 33 32.16 -21.90 25.42
N LEU A 34 31.44 -22.42 26.41
CA LEU A 34 29.97 -22.49 26.40
C LEU A 34 29.32 -21.09 26.34
N LEU A 35 29.82 -20.14 27.14
CA LEU A 35 29.33 -18.77 27.13
C LEU A 35 29.51 -18.11 25.75
N THR A 36 30.66 -18.34 25.12
CA THR A 36 30.98 -17.78 23.80
C THR A 36 30.09 -18.38 22.72
N LEU A 37 29.76 -19.67 22.83
CA LEU A 37 28.87 -20.38 21.92
C LEU A 37 27.42 -19.87 22.02
N ILE A 38 26.93 -19.64 23.24
CA ILE A 38 25.61 -19.05 23.49
C ILE A 38 25.55 -17.62 22.92
N LEU A 39 26.60 -16.81 23.15
CA LEU A 39 26.68 -15.45 22.61
C LEU A 39 26.66 -15.46 21.07
N MET A 40 27.38 -16.38 20.44
CA MET A 40 27.38 -16.55 18.98
C MET A 40 25.99 -16.92 18.46
N PHE A 41 25.25 -17.80 19.14
CA PHE A 41 23.87 -18.14 18.79
C PHE A 41 22.92 -16.94 18.88
N ILE A 42 23.07 -16.10 19.90
CA ILE A 42 22.27 -14.88 20.06
C ILE A 42 22.54 -13.90 18.91
N VAL A 43 23.81 -13.66 18.58
CA VAL A 43 24.20 -12.77 17.47
C VAL A 43 23.68 -13.31 16.14
N ALA A 44 23.83 -14.61 15.88
CA ALA A 44 23.32 -15.26 14.68
C ALA A 44 21.79 -15.15 14.57
N TYR A 45 21.07 -15.34 15.67
CA TYR A 45 19.62 -15.21 15.72
C TYR A 45 19.15 -13.78 15.43
N ILE A 46 19.80 -12.78 16.01
CA ILE A 46 19.50 -11.36 15.75
C ILE A 46 19.75 -11.02 14.27
N ALA A 47 20.88 -11.45 13.70
CA ALA A 47 21.20 -11.24 12.29
C ALA A 47 20.18 -11.91 11.35
N TRP A 48 19.74 -13.13 11.67
CA TRP A 48 18.70 -13.84 10.91
C TRP A 48 17.34 -13.13 11.00
N LYS A 49 16.94 -12.68 12.19
CA LYS A 49 15.68 -11.95 12.39
C LYS A 49 15.67 -10.60 11.64
N ALA A 50 16.78 -9.88 11.65
CA ALA A 50 16.93 -8.61 10.94
C ALA A 50 16.85 -8.78 9.41
N THR A 51 17.52 -9.80 8.88
CA THR A 51 17.50 -10.09 7.43
C THR A 51 16.12 -10.56 6.95
N LYS A 52 15.42 -11.39 7.74
CA LYS A 52 14.04 -11.82 7.46
C LYS A 52 13.07 -10.63 7.44
N LYS A 53 13.12 -9.76 8.46
CA LYS A 53 12.29 -8.54 8.54
C LYS A 53 12.51 -7.61 7.35
N LYS A 54 13.76 -7.44 6.88
CA LYS A 54 14.08 -6.62 5.69
C LYS A 54 13.49 -7.21 4.41
N ARG A 55 13.50 -8.55 4.27
CA ARG A 55 12.91 -9.24 3.10
C ARG A 55 11.39 -9.16 3.10
N GLU A 56 10.75 -9.33 4.26
CA GLU A 56 9.30 -9.18 4.41
C GLU A 56 8.87 -7.75 4.14
N LYS A 57 9.58 -6.74 4.67
CA LYS A 57 9.30 -5.33 4.39
C LYS A 57 9.33 -5.02 2.89
N ARG A 58 10.36 -5.48 2.17
CA ARG A 58 10.47 -5.31 0.72
C ARG A 58 9.34 -5.99 -0.07
N LYS A 59 8.82 -7.12 0.42
CA LYS A 59 7.68 -7.79 -0.20
C LYS A 59 6.39 -7.00 0.03
N MET A 60 6.18 -6.50 1.26
CA MET A 60 5.04 -5.66 1.60
C MET A 60 5.05 -4.35 0.80
N GLU A 61 6.20 -3.66 0.74
CA GLU A 61 6.37 -2.44 -0.07
C GLU A 61 6.02 -2.68 -1.56
N LYS A 62 6.41 -3.83 -2.13
CA LYS A 62 6.04 -4.18 -3.51
C LYS A 62 4.53 -4.39 -3.68
N ILE A 63 3.88 -5.04 -2.72
CA ILE A 63 2.44 -5.28 -2.74
C ILE A 63 1.69 -3.95 -2.58
N GLU A 64 2.12 -3.10 -1.66
CA GLU A 64 1.57 -1.76 -1.43
C GLU A 64 1.74 -0.88 -2.67
N ASN A 65 2.92 -0.85 -3.28
CA ASN A 65 3.14 -0.11 -4.53
C ASN A 65 2.28 -0.63 -5.67
N LYS A 66 2.07 -1.95 -5.77
CA LYS A 66 1.18 -2.53 -6.77
C LYS A 66 -0.26 -2.09 -6.54
N LYS A 67 -0.75 -2.19 -5.32
CA LYS A 67 -2.08 -1.71 -4.94
C LYS A 67 -2.25 -0.21 -5.20
N ALA A 68 -1.26 0.61 -4.83
CA ALA A 68 -1.29 2.04 -5.08
C ALA A 68 -1.38 2.37 -6.57
N ASN A 69 -0.67 1.63 -7.42
CA ASN A 69 -0.77 1.77 -8.87
C ASN A 69 -2.14 1.31 -9.40
N GLU A 70 -2.68 0.20 -8.90
CA GLU A 70 -4.02 -0.29 -9.27
C GLU A 70 -5.11 0.73 -8.87
N THR A 71 -5.06 1.28 -7.65
CA THR A 71 -5.94 2.35 -7.15
C THR A 71 -5.82 3.62 -7.98
N LEU A 72 -4.61 4.00 -8.39
CA LEU A 72 -4.38 5.18 -9.23
C LEU A 72 -4.94 4.99 -10.65
N MET A 73 -4.84 3.80 -11.22
CA MET A 73 -5.48 3.50 -12.51
C MET A 73 -7.00 3.55 -12.40
N LEU A 74 -7.57 2.94 -11.36
CA LEU A 74 -9.00 3.03 -11.09
C LEU A 74 -9.44 4.49 -10.94
N TYR A 75 -8.67 5.29 -10.19
CA TYR A 75 -8.96 6.72 -10.03
C TYR A 75 -9.08 7.43 -11.39
N TYR A 76 -8.16 7.17 -12.33
CA TYR A 76 -8.22 7.75 -13.67
C TYR A 76 -9.44 7.28 -14.46
N GLU A 77 -9.79 5.99 -14.38
CA GLU A 77 -10.98 5.45 -15.03
C GLU A 77 -12.27 6.09 -14.49
N PHE A 78 -12.35 6.30 -13.17
CA PHE A 78 -13.49 6.97 -12.56
C PHE A 78 -13.57 8.43 -12.98
N ILE A 79 -12.46 9.18 -12.95
CA ILE A 79 -12.44 10.58 -13.41
C ILE A 79 -12.91 10.69 -14.86
N LEU A 80 -12.41 9.84 -15.76
CA LEU A 80 -12.86 9.77 -17.15
C LEU A 80 -14.36 9.47 -17.23
N THR A 81 -14.84 8.46 -16.50
CA THR A 81 -16.25 8.06 -16.54
C THR A 81 -17.16 9.18 -16.05
N TYR A 82 -16.82 9.83 -14.93
CA TYR A 82 -17.55 11.00 -14.42
C TYR A 82 -17.58 12.13 -15.44
N LYS A 83 -16.43 12.44 -16.06
CA LYS A 83 -16.33 13.48 -17.09
C LYS A 83 -17.23 13.19 -18.29
N LEU A 84 -17.18 11.97 -18.81
CA LEU A 84 -18.00 11.56 -19.95
C LEU A 84 -19.50 11.60 -19.62
N ILE A 85 -19.91 11.21 -18.41
CA ILE A 85 -21.30 11.33 -17.96
C ILE A 85 -21.72 12.80 -17.92
N ILE A 86 -20.88 13.69 -17.35
CA ILE A 86 -21.13 15.13 -17.27
C ILE A 86 -21.34 15.69 -18.68
N ASP A 87 -20.39 15.45 -19.59
CA ASP A 87 -20.40 15.99 -20.95
C ASP A 87 -21.58 15.46 -21.75
N PHE A 88 -21.86 14.16 -21.65
CA PHE A 88 -23.02 13.56 -22.30
C PHE A 88 -24.32 14.20 -21.80
N THR A 89 -24.45 14.36 -20.49
CA THR A 89 -25.64 14.95 -19.86
C THR A 89 -25.83 16.41 -20.29
N GLN A 90 -24.76 17.20 -20.31
CA GLN A 90 -24.81 18.60 -20.76
C GLN A 90 -25.20 18.70 -22.24
N LYS A 91 -24.66 17.82 -23.11
CA LYS A 91 -25.04 17.73 -24.53
C LYS A 91 -26.52 17.39 -24.70
N GLU A 92 -27.06 16.46 -23.90
CA GLU A 92 -28.48 16.12 -23.97
C GLU A 92 -29.38 17.27 -23.48
N PHE A 93 -28.97 18.03 -22.47
CA PHE A 93 -29.69 19.25 -22.10
C PHE A 93 -29.67 20.32 -23.19
N GLN A 94 -28.53 20.51 -23.87
CA GLN A 94 -28.44 21.45 -24.98
C GLN A 94 -29.38 21.06 -26.14
N LYS A 95 -29.42 19.76 -26.49
CA LYS A 95 -30.39 19.24 -27.47
C LYS A 95 -31.84 19.46 -27.03
N PHE A 96 -32.12 19.30 -25.74
CA PHE A 96 -33.45 19.56 -25.18
C PHE A 96 -33.84 21.03 -25.31
N GLU A 97 -32.93 21.96 -25.01
CA GLU A 97 -33.18 23.41 -25.18
C GLU A 97 -33.39 23.78 -26.66
N ASN A 98 -32.63 23.17 -27.57
CA ASN A 98 -32.78 23.36 -29.01
C ASN A 98 -33.99 22.63 -29.64
N LYS A 99 -34.75 21.85 -28.85
CA LYS A 99 -35.85 20.99 -29.33
C LYS A 99 -35.41 19.94 -30.36
N GLU A 100 -34.15 19.49 -30.29
CA GLU A 100 -33.55 18.47 -31.15
C GLU A 100 -33.72 17.04 -30.60
N THR A 101 -34.44 16.88 -29.47
CA THR A 101 -34.64 15.59 -28.80
C THR A 101 -36.09 15.38 -28.39
N ASN A 102 -36.52 14.13 -28.44
CA ASN A 102 -37.85 13.70 -27.99
C ASN A 102 -37.86 13.35 -26.49
N TYR A 103 -36.71 13.36 -25.82
CA TYR A 103 -36.61 13.03 -24.41
C TYR A 103 -37.01 14.21 -23.53
N LYS A 104 -37.80 13.94 -22.50
CA LYS A 104 -38.19 14.94 -21.50
C LYS A 104 -37.01 15.25 -20.58
N MET A 105 -36.94 16.49 -20.10
CA MET A 105 -35.95 16.92 -19.10
C MET A 105 -35.85 15.97 -17.90
N GLY A 106 -36.99 15.44 -17.42
CA GLY A 106 -37.01 14.46 -16.33
C GLY A 106 -36.30 13.14 -16.66
N GLN A 107 -36.38 12.68 -17.92
CA GLN A 107 -35.66 11.48 -18.38
C GLN A 107 -34.16 11.72 -18.41
N ILE A 108 -33.72 12.89 -18.89
CA ILE A 108 -32.30 13.27 -18.91
C ILE A 108 -31.74 13.33 -17.49
N LYS A 109 -32.45 13.97 -16.56
CA LYS A 109 -32.08 14.02 -15.14
C LYS A 109 -31.99 12.63 -14.52
N SER A 110 -32.97 11.77 -14.81
CA SER A 110 -33.03 10.41 -14.27
C SER A 110 -31.89 9.54 -14.81
N GLY A 111 -31.59 9.64 -16.11
CA GLY A 111 -30.50 8.90 -16.75
C GLY A 111 -29.14 9.22 -16.14
N ALA A 112 -28.82 10.52 -16.04
CA ALA A 112 -27.59 10.98 -15.41
C ALA A 112 -27.49 10.51 -13.95
N LYS A 113 -28.56 10.68 -13.17
CA LYS A 113 -28.59 10.25 -11.75
C LYS A 113 -28.41 8.73 -11.62
N LYS A 114 -29.04 7.93 -12.48
CA LYS A 114 -28.91 6.46 -12.50
C LYS A 114 -27.45 6.04 -12.70
N LEU A 115 -26.77 6.62 -13.68
CA LEU A 115 -25.37 6.31 -13.97
C LEU A 115 -24.44 6.74 -12.83
N LEU A 116 -24.63 7.94 -12.28
CA LEU A 116 -23.79 8.44 -11.18
C LEU A 116 -23.97 7.62 -9.90
N ILE A 117 -25.20 7.22 -9.57
CA ILE A 117 -25.46 6.32 -8.45
C ILE A 117 -24.77 4.98 -8.68
N LYS A 118 -24.93 4.36 -9.87
CA LYS A 118 -24.29 3.09 -10.19
C LYS A 118 -22.76 3.16 -10.07
N LEU A 119 -22.17 4.31 -10.39
CA LEU A 119 -20.74 4.53 -10.32
C LEU A 119 -20.25 4.68 -8.87
N ILE A 120 -20.95 5.46 -8.04
CA ILE A 120 -20.55 5.71 -6.64
C ILE A 120 -20.82 4.51 -5.74
N THR A 121 -21.81 3.66 -6.07
CA THR A 121 -22.14 2.45 -5.31
C THR A 121 -21.34 1.23 -5.77
N ARG A 122 -20.37 1.39 -6.69
CA ARG A 122 -19.55 0.28 -7.16
C ARG A 122 -18.62 -0.17 -6.02
N ASP A 123 -18.51 -1.48 -5.78
CA ASP A 123 -17.78 -2.02 -4.62
C ASP A 123 -16.32 -1.56 -4.58
N ASP A 124 -15.70 -1.44 -5.75
CA ASP A 124 -14.33 -0.96 -5.92
C ASP A 124 -14.17 0.54 -5.61
N PHE A 125 -15.23 1.36 -5.75
CA PHE A 125 -15.20 2.77 -5.37
C PHE A 125 -15.06 2.93 -3.86
N ALA A 126 -15.94 2.27 -3.10
CA ALA A 126 -15.93 2.31 -1.64
C ALA A 126 -14.62 1.71 -1.09
N PHE A 127 -14.21 0.55 -1.62
CA PHE A 127 -12.99 -0.13 -1.19
C PHE A 127 -11.72 0.67 -1.47
N SER A 128 -11.65 1.36 -2.62
CA SER A 128 -10.41 2.00 -3.07
C SER A 128 -10.26 3.45 -2.61
N PHE A 129 -11.36 4.18 -2.35
CA PHE A 129 -11.29 5.64 -2.14
C PHE A 129 -11.91 6.13 -0.83
N GLN A 130 -12.90 5.44 -0.27
CA GLN A 130 -13.67 5.99 0.85
C GLN A 130 -12.86 6.17 2.15
N ASN A 131 -11.82 5.36 2.35
CA ASN A 131 -10.98 5.37 3.54
C ASN A 131 -9.59 6.01 3.31
N ASP A 132 -9.30 6.50 2.10
CA ASP A 132 -8.00 7.09 1.76
C ASP A 132 -8.11 8.61 1.67
N GLU A 133 -7.46 9.31 2.60
CA GLU A 133 -7.47 10.77 2.72
C GLU A 133 -7.00 11.45 1.42
N LYS A 134 -6.10 10.81 0.67
CA LYS A 134 -5.61 11.31 -0.61
C LYS A 134 -6.73 11.54 -1.63
N TYR A 135 -7.80 10.75 -1.55
CA TYR A 135 -8.93 10.80 -2.48
C TYR A 135 -10.18 11.43 -1.85
N ALA A 136 -10.09 11.97 -0.63
CA ALA A 136 -11.24 12.54 0.08
C ALA A 136 -11.93 13.67 -0.71
N GLU A 137 -11.16 14.54 -1.38
CA GLU A 137 -11.74 15.59 -2.22
C GLU A 137 -12.52 15.01 -3.41
N PHE A 138 -11.98 13.97 -4.05
CA PHE A 138 -12.64 13.28 -5.15
C PHE A 138 -13.94 12.62 -4.69
N VAL A 139 -13.92 11.89 -3.57
CA VAL A 139 -15.11 11.24 -3.01
C VAL A 139 -16.19 12.27 -2.71
N ARG A 140 -15.84 13.36 -2.01
CA ARG A 140 -16.77 14.45 -1.69
C ARG A 140 -17.38 15.09 -2.94
N ASN A 141 -16.55 15.33 -3.96
CA ASN A 141 -17.00 15.93 -5.21
C ASN A 141 -17.91 14.97 -6.02
N ALA A 142 -17.62 13.67 -6.01
CA ALA A 142 -18.43 12.62 -6.62
C ALA A 142 -19.81 12.49 -5.93
N GLU A 143 -19.84 12.52 -4.60
CA GLU A 143 -21.08 12.54 -3.82
C GLU A 143 -21.91 13.78 -4.14
N LEU A 144 -21.28 14.96 -4.11
CA LEU A 144 -21.96 16.23 -4.36
C LEU A 144 -22.54 16.31 -5.78
N LEU A 145 -21.82 15.79 -6.77
CA LEU A 145 -22.28 15.67 -8.15
C LEU A 145 -23.52 14.75 -8.26
N THR A 146 -23.50 13.62 -7.55
CA THR A 146 -24.58 12.62 -7.55
C THR A 146 -25.84 13.13 -6.85
N LEU A 147 -25.69 13.92 -5.78
CA LEU A 147 -26.80 14.49 -5.01
C LEU A 147 -27.44 15.69 -5.72
N THR A 148 -26.65 16.48 -6.43
CA THR A 148 -27.15 17.69 -7.09
C THR A 148 -27.86 17.36 -8.40
N GLN A 149 -29.03 17.97 -8.64
CA GLN A 149 -29.74 17.74 -9.90
C GLN A 149 -28.92 18.24 -11.11
N PRO A 150 -28.84 17.45 -12.19
CA PRO A 150 -28.00 17.77 -13.34
C PRO A 150 -28.22 19.14 -13.98
N ASN A 151 -29.47 19.59 -14.04
CA ASN A 151 -29.83 20.90 -14.57
C ASN A 151 -29.37 22.09 -13.71
N LEU A 152 -28.93 21.82 -12.49
CA LEU A 152 -28.43 22.84 -11.56
C LEU A 152 -26.91 22.81 -11.44
N TRP A 153 -26.21 21.87 -12.10
CA TRP A 153 -24.77 21.71 -11.92
C TRP A 153 -23.99 22.98 -12.22
N ASN A 154 -24.24 23.61 -13.37
CA ASN A 154 -23.57 24.85 -13.77
C ASN A 154 -23.82 26.02 -12.81
N LYS A 155 -24.92 26.00 -12.04
CA LYS A 155 -25.29 27.09 -11.12
C LYS A 155 -24.85 26.82 -9.68
N LYS A 156 -24.95 25.57 -9.22
CA LYS A 156 -24.77 25.21 -7.80
C LYS A 156 -23.41 24.59 -7.49
N ILE A 157 -22.81 23.89 -8.46
CA ILE A 157 -21.59 23.10 -8.24
C ILE A 157 -20.60 23.28 -9.40
N ALA A 158 -20.50 24.48 -9.96
CA ALA A 158 -19.58 24.79 -11.04
C ALA A 158 -18.12 24.44 -10.69
N ASN A 159 -17.73 24.65 -9.43
CA ASN A 159 -16.42 24.26 -8.89
C ASN A 159 -16.17 22.74 -8.99
N VAL A 160 -17.19 21.91 -8.78
CA VAL A 160 -17.09 20.45 -8.92
C VAL A 160 -16.87 20.05 -10.37
N LEU A 161 -17.58 20.71 -11.31
CA LEU A 161 -17.38 20.46 -12.73
C LEU A 161 -15.95 20.83 -13.15
N THR A 162 -15.46 21.99 -12.71
CA THR A 162 -14.07 22.41 -12.93
C THR A 162 -13.06 21.45 -12.31
N PHE A 163 -13.35 20.89 -11.14
CA PHE A 163 -12.51 19.86 -10.55
C PHE A 163 -12.38 18.64 -11.46
N PHE A 164 -13.49 18.07 -11.94
CA PHE A 164 -13.44 16.90 -12.83
C PHE A 164 -12.78 17.21 -14.18
N GLU A 165 -13.00 18.41 -14.73
CA GLU A 165 -12.30 18.89 -15.93
C GLU A 165 -10.78 18.98 -15.72
N ASN A 166 -10.34 19.62 -14.63
CA ASN A 166 -8.93 19.79 -14.31
C ASN A 166 -8.24 18.45 -14.03
N GLN A 167 -8.89 17.57 -13.27
CA GLN A 167 -8.38 16.23 -12.98
C GLN A 167 -8.27 15.43 -14.27
N PHE A 168 -9.28 15.48 -15.14
CA PHE A 168 -9.25 14.81 -16.44
C PHE A 168 -8.07 15.28 -17.30
N ASN A 169 -7.89 16.61 -17.41
CA ASN A 169 -6.80 17.21 -18.19
C ASN A 169 -5.40 16.95 -17.61
N SER A 170 -5.32 16.61 -16.32
CA SER A 170 -4.06 16.29 -15.65
C SER A 170 -3.63 14.83 -15.85
N ILE A 171 -4.49 13.97 -16.40
CA ILE A 171 -4.17 12.56 -16.60
C ILE A 171 -3.32 12.39 -17.86
N PRO A 172 -2.16 11.71 -17.78
CA PRO A 172 -1.32 11.47 -18.95
C PRO A 172 -2.07 10.70 -20.04
N LYS A 173 -1.99 11.17 -21.29
CA LYS A 173 -2.72 10.58 -22.42
C LYS A 173 -2.35 9.12 -22.67
N GLU A 174 -1.12 8.71 -22.31
CA GLU A 174 -0.66 7.32 -22.45
C GLU A 174 -1.40 6.35 -21.50
N LYS A 175 -2.06 6.88 -20.46
CA LYS A 175 -2.88 6.11 -19.54
C LYS A 175 -4.32 5.93 -20.02
N PHE A 176 -4.74 6.72 -21.01
CA PHE A 176 -6.03 6.58 -21.65
C PHE A 176 -5.88 5.77 -22.93
N ASN A 177 -6.49 4.59 -22.94
CA ASN A 177 -6.71 3.89 -24.18
C ASN A 177 -7.93 4.52 -24.86
N GLU A 178 -7.76 5.08 -26.07
CA GLU A 178 -8.86 5.62 -26.89
C GLU A 178 -10.01 4.61 -27.03
N LYS A 179 -9.69 3.30 -27.04
CA LYS A 179 -10.68 2.22 -27.02
C LYS A 179 -11.56 2.22 -25.76
N LEU A 180 -10.97 2.53 -24.61
CA LEU A 180 -11.68 2.55 -23.32
C LEU A 180 -12.65 3.74 -23.26
N GLU A 181 -12.26 4.89 -23.79
CA GLU A 181 -13.15 6.05 -23.93
C GLU A 181 -14.36 5.72 -24.81
N LEU A 182 -14.14 5.13 -26.00
CA LEU A 182 -15.20 4.71 -26.91
C LEU A 182 -16.17 3.70 -26.28
N ILE A 183 -15.64 2.68 -25.59
CA ILE A 183 -16.46 1.69 -24.88
C ILE A 183 -17.29 2.35 -23.79
N THR A 184 -16.70 3.30 -23.06
CA THR A 184 -17.38 4.01 -21.97
C THR A 184 -18.51 4.88 -22.52
N ILE A 185 -18.27 5.60 -23.62
CA ILE A 185 -19.30 6.40 -24.30
C ILE A 185 -20.47 5.52 -24.79
N ASP A 186 -20.17 4.38 -25.41
CA ASP A 186 -21.21 3.45 -25.89
C ASP A 186 -22.02 2.88 -24.72
N THR A 187 -21.35 2.51 -23.63
CA THR A 187 -22.00 2.02 -22.40
C THR A 187 -22.89 3.08 -21.77
N ILE A 188 -22.42 4.32 -21.67
CA ILE A 188 -23.20 5.46 -21.18
C ILE A 188 -24.45 5.61 -22.04
N ARG A 189 -24.29 5.69 -23.38
CA ARG A 189 -25.42 5.89 -24.30
C ARG A 189 -26.49 4.80 -24.16
N LYS A 190 -26.07 3.54 -24.04
CA LYS A 190 -26.97 2.39 -23.87
C LYS A 190 -27.73 2.47 -22.55
N GLN A 191 -27.03 2.73 -21.45
CA GLN A 191 -27.61 2.67 -20.10
C GLN A 191 -28.36 3.95 -19.69
N PHE A 192 -28.12 5.09 -20.36
CA PHE A 192 -28.68 6.38 -19.97
C PHE A 192 -30.21 6.45 -20.06
N TYR A 193 -30.79 5.81 -21.08
CA TYR A 193 -32.25 5.79 -21.31
C TYR A 193 -32.89 4.43 -21.05
N GLU A 194 -32.10 3.42 -20.68
CA GLU A 194 -32.60 2.10 -20.29
C GLU A 194 -33.44 2.23 -19.02
N LYS A 195 -34.65 1.64 -19.02
CA LYS A 195 -35.55 1.66 -17.87
C LYS A 195 -35.05 0.71 -16.79
#